data_AF-A0A3C1JLJ3-F1
#
_entry.id   AF-A0A3C1JLJ3-F1
#
_cell.length_a   1.000
_cell.length_b   1.000
_cell.length_c   1.000
_cell.angle_alpha   90.00
_cell.angle_beta   90.00
_cell.angle_gamma   90.00
#
_symmetry.space_group_name_H-M   'P 1'
#
loop_
_entity.id
_entity.type
_entity.pdbx_description
1 polymer ?
#
loop_
_entity_poly.entity_id
_entity_poly.type
_entity_poly.pdbx_seq_one_letter_code
_entity_poly.pdbx_strand_id
1 'polypeptide(L)'
;MDIHIHVPAGATPKDGPSAGITIATALVSAATRRPARRDVAMTGEITLRGRVLPIGGVKEKALAAHRAGVRTLILPERNRRDIIDIPADVQRDLTFVFAEQMDAVLSVALTSLPTPAPA
;
A
#
# COMPACT_ATOMS: atom_id res chain seq x y z
N MET A 1 -5.85 6.62 -23.53
CA MET A 1 -6.13 5.70 -22.41
C MET A 1 -6.93 6.51 -21.43
N ASP A 2 -8.18 6.14 -21.25
CA ASP A 2 -9.05 6.82 -20.29
C ASP A 2 -8.96 6.06 -18.97
N ILE A 3 -8.80 6.80 -17.88
CA ILE A 3 -8.55 6.24 -16.55
C ILE A 3 -9.75 6.55 -15.67
N HIS A 4 -10.39 5.50 -15.15
CA HIS A 4 -11.42 5.60 -14.13
C HIS A 4 -10.91 4.95 -12.85
N ILE A 5 -10.73 5.75 -11.80
CA ILE A 5 -10.40 5.26 -10.45
C ILE A 5 -11.69 5.19 -9.65
N HIS A 6 -12.05 4.00 -9.16
CA HIS A 6 -13.19 3.79 -8.29
C HIS A 6 -12.74 3.20 -6.95
N VAL A 7 -13.23 3.79 -5.85
CA VAL A 7 -13.02 3.27 -4.50
C VAL A 7 -14.39 2.92 -3.90
N PRO A 8 -14.76 1.61 -3.84
CA PRO A 8 -16.12 1.15 -3.54
C PRO A 8 -16.74 1.63 -2.23
N ALA A 9 -18.06 1.47 -2.09
CA ALA A 9 -18.92 2.08 -1.08
C ALA A 9 -18.99 3.62 -1.22
N GLY A 10 -19.60 4.08 -2.32
CA GLY A 10 -19.64 5.50 -2.69
C GLY A 10 -20.34 6.41 -1.67
N ALA A 11 -21.22 5.87 -0.83
CA ALA A 11 -21.89 6.61 0.23
C ALA A 11 -20.99 6.93 1.44
N THR A 12 -19.87 6.22 1.59
CA THR A 12 -18.91 6.48 2.68
C THR A 12 -17.85 7.46 2.18
N PRO A 13 -17.74 8.66 2.78
CA PRO A 13 -16.71 9.64 2.42
C PRO A 13 -15.32 9.02 2.52
N LYS A 14 -14.50 9.22 1.49
CA LYS A 14 -13.10 8.81 1.46
C LYS A 14 -12.28 10.07 1.23
N ASP A 15 -11.51 10.43 2.24
CA ASP A 15 -10.70 11.65 2.22
C ASP A 15 -9.31 11.37 2.79
N GLY A 16 -8.37 12.28 2.51
CA GLY A 16 -7.01 12.28 3.02
C GLY A 16 -5.96 11.79 2.00
N PRO A 17 -4.75 12.34 2.06
CA PRO A 17 -3.69 12.06 1.07
C PRO A 17 -3.08 10.66 1.21
N SER A 18 -3.39 9.94 2.30
CA SER A 18 -2.71 8.71 2.69
C SER A 18 -2.94 7.49 1.79
N ALA A 19 -3.81 7.60 0.77
CA ALA A 19 -4.03 6.60 -0.27
C ALA A 19 -3.15 6.84 -1.52
N GLY A 20 -2.31 7.87 -1.54
CA GLY A 20 -1.51 8.28 -2.70
C GLY A 20 -0.69 7.14 -3.31
N ILE A 21 0.08 6.42 -2.50
CA ILE A 21 0.86 5.27 -3.00
C ILE A 21 -0.02 4.10 -3.47
N THR A 22 -1.23 3.96 -2.93
CA THR A 22 -2.18 2.91 -3.33
C THR A 22 -2.72 3.19 -4.72
N ILE A 23 -3.16 4.44 -4.95
CA ILE A 23 -3.65 4.90 -6.24
C ILE A 23 -2.54 4.80 -7.30
N ALA A 24 -1.33 5.27 -6.97
CA ALA A 24 -0.17 5.14 -7.87
C ALA A 24 0.11 3.67 -8.23
N THR A 25 0.09 2.76 -7.26
CA THR A 25 0.27 1.33 -7.50
C THR A 25 -0.81 0.76 -8.42
N ALA A 26 -2.07 1.11 -8.19
CA ALA A 26 -3.19 0.65 -9.03
C ALA A 26 -3.05 1.13 -10.48
N LEU A 27 -2.64 2.39 -10.68
CA LEU A 27 -2.40 2.95 -12.00
C LEU A 27 -1.22 2.26 -12.71
N VAL A 28 -0.10 2.05 -12.02
CA VAL A 28 1.06 1.35 -12.58
C VAL A 28 0.70 -0.09 -12.90
N SER A 29 -0.05 -0.78 -12.03
CA SER A 29 -0.55 -2.13 -12.27
C SER A 29 -1.37 -2.20 -13.57
N ALA A 30 -2.33 -1.29 -13.73
CA ALA A 30 -3.19 -1.21 -14.92
C ALA A 30 -2.39 -0.90 -16.20
N ALA A 31 -1.48 0.07 -16.14
CA ALA A 31 -0.67 0.49 -17.28
C ALA A 31 0.34 -0.58 -17.72
N THR A 32 0.91 -1.32 -16.77
CA THR A 32 1.95 -2.33 -17.04
C THR A 32 1.42 -3.76 -17.16
N ARG A 33 0.12 -3.97 -16.92
CA ARG A 33 -0.53 -5.29 -16.82
C ARG A 33 0.16 -6.24 -15.84
N ARG A 34 0.72 -5.68 -14.77
CA ARG A 34 1.34 -6.44 -13.66
C ARG A 34 0.34 -6.52 -12.51
N PRO A 35 -0.17 -7.71 -12.16
CA PRO A 35 -1.10 -7.84 -11.03
C PRO A 35 -0.51 -7.29 -9.72
N ALA A 36 -1.30 -6.47 -9.02
CA ALA A 36 -1.02 -6.10 -7.66
C ALA A 36 -1.34 -7.26 -6.70
N ARG A 37 -0.48 -7.47 -5.70
CA ARG A 37 -0.63 -8.50 -4.68
C ARG A 37 -1.81 -8.17 -3.76
N ARG A 38 -2.68 -9.17 -3.54
CA ARG A 38 -3.87 -9.03 -2.69
C ARG A 38 -3.59 -9.20 -1.20
N ASP A 39 -2.44 -9.74 -0.84
CA ASP A 39 -2.00 -9.95 0.55
C ASP A 39 -1.17 -8.77 1.12
N VAL A 40 -1.05 -7.69 0.34
CA VAL A 40 -0.30 -6.48 0.68
C VAL A 40 -1.27 -5.30 0.84
N ALA A 41 -1.27 -4.69 2.02
CA ALA A 41 -1.87 -3.38 2.25
C ALA A 41 -0.79 -2.30 2.23
N MET A 42 -1.17 -1.05 1.95
CA MET A 42 -0.23 0.08 1.96
C MET A 42 -0.91 1.38 2.34
N THR A 43 -0.15 2.29 2.96
CA THR A 43 -0.58 3.67 3.19
C THR A 43 0.62 4.61 3.10
N GLY A 44 0.40 5.81 2.59
CA GLY A 44 1.44 6.80 2.38
C GLY A 44 0.95 7.87 1.42
N GLU A 45 1.26 9.11 1.76
CA GLU A 45 1.13 10.21 0.80
C GLU A 45 2.29 10.14 -0.20
N ILE A 46 2.02 10.45 -1.47
CA ILE A 46 3.02 10.44 -2.54
C ILE A 46 3.23 11.84 -3.07
N THR A 47 4.49 12.22 -3.27
CA THR A 47 4.85 13.48 -3.95
C THR A 47 5.00 13.26 -5.45
N LEU A 48 4.98 14.34 -6.24
CA LEU A 48 5.29 14.29 -7.68
C LEU A 48 6.69 13.72 -8.00
N ARG A 49 7.61 13.74 -7.02
CA ARG A 49 8.97 13.19 -7.15
C ARG A 49 9.09 11.75 -6.66
N GLY A 50 7.97 11.07 -6.39
CA GLY A 50 7.95 9.67 -5.96
C GLY A 50 8.26 9.44 -4.48
N ARG A 51 8.52 10.48 -3.69
CA ARG A 51 8.75 10.34 -2.24
C ARG A 51 7.48 9.91 -1.53
N VAL A 52 7.63 9.02 -0.55
CA VAL A 52 6.57 8.56 0.34
C VAL A 52 6.64 9.36 1.65
N LEU A 53 5.56 10.07 1.97
CA LEU A 53 5.45 10.96 3.12
C LEU A 53 4.68 10.30 4.27
N PRO A 54 4.99 10.68 5.53
CA PRO A 54 4.36 10.09 6.70
C PRO A 54 2.87 10.38 6.76
N ILE A 55 2.15 9.49 7.42
CA ILE A 55 0.69 9.57 7.60
C ILE A 55 0.33 9.50 9.08
N GLY A 56 -0.89 9.93 9.40
CA GLY A 56 -1.49 9.70 10.72
C GLY A 56 -2.24 8.37 10.80
N GLY A 57 -2.53 7.95 12.04
CA GLY A 57 -3.36 6.78 12.33
C GLY A 57 -2.71 5.43 11.98
N VAL A 58 -1.40 5.31 12.20
CA VAL A 58 -0.63 4.08 11.88
C VAL A 58 -1.20 2.87 12.62
N LYS A 59 -1.52 3.04 13.91
CA LYS A 59 -2.09 2.00 14.77
C LYS A 59 -3.43 1.49 14.23
N GLU A 60 -4.36 2.39 13.96
CA GLU A 60 -5.70 2.04 13.47
C GLU A 60 -5.64 1.34 12.11
N LYS A 61 -4.74 1.80 11.24
CA LYS A 61 -4.51 1.19 9.92
C LYS A 61 -3.88 -0.19 10.02
N ALA A 62 -2.92 -0.40 10.92
CA ALA A 62 -2.34 -1.72 11.17
C ALA A 62 -3.38 -2.70 11.74
N LEU A 63 -4.22 -2.25 12.68
CA LEU A 63 -5.32 -3.07 13.21
C LEU A 63 -6.38 -3.40 12.14
N ALA A 64 -6.70 -2.46 11.26
CA ALA A 64 -7.61 -2.71 10.14
C ALA A 64 -7.01 -3.70 9.15
N ALA A 65 -5.73 -3.55 8.82
CA ALA A 65 -4.99 -4.46 7.97
C ALA A 65 -4.97 -5.90 8.52
N HIS A 66 -4.64 -6.05 9.80
CA HIS A 66 -4.65 -7.34 10.50
C HIS A 66 -6.04 -8.00 10.49
N ARG A 67 -7.10 -7.24 10.82
CA ARG A 67 -8.49 -7.74 10.76
C ARG A 67 -8.93 -8.14 9.35
N ALA A 68 -8.41 -7.48 8.31
CA ALA A 68 -8.66 -7.84 6.92
C ALA A 68 -7.87 -9.08 6.46
N GLY A 69 -7.02 -9.65 7.31
CA GLY A 69 -6.22 -10.83 7.00
C GLY A 69 -5.07 -10.56 6.03
N VAL A 70 -4.65 -9.29 5.85
CA VAL A 70 -3.44 -9.01 5.06
C VAL A 70 -2.20 -9.44 5.82
N ARG A 71 -1.15 -9.83 5.10
CA ARG A 71 0.09 -10.36 5.70
C ARG A 71 1.21 -9.34 5.68
N THR A 72 1.17 -8.40 4.75
CA THR A 72 2.20 -7.38 4.58
C THR A 72 1.57 -6.00 4.60
N LEU A 73 2.14 -5.09 5.37
CA LEU A 73 1.74 -3.68 5.43
C LEU A 73 2.92 -2.79 5.04
N ILE A 74 2.76 -2.03 3.97
CA ILE A 74 3.72 -1.01 3.55
C ILE A 74 3.40 0.32 4.25
N LEU A 75 4.40 0.88 4.93
CA LEU A 75 4.33 2.16 5.64
C LEU A 75 5.45 3.11 5.16
N PRO A 76 5.27 4.44 5.32
CA PRO A 76 6.36 5.38 5.11
C PRO A 76 7.49 5.14 6.12
N GLU A 77 8.75 5.24 5.69
CA GLU A 77 9.93 5.04 6.57
C GLU A 77 9.88 5.91 7.82
N ARG A 78 9.38 7.14 7.69
CA ARG A 78 9.26 8.09 8.82
C ARG A 78 8.23 7.68 9.89
N ASN A 79 7.33 6.74 9.57
CA ASN A 79 6.37 6.15 10.50
C ASN A 79 6.92 4.91 11.23
N ARG A 80 8.17 4.48 10.99
CA ARG A 80 8.76 3.32 11.68
C ARG A 80 8.71 3.44 13.21
N ARG A 81 8.84 4.67 13.72
CA ARG A 81 8.76 4.95 15.16
C ARG A 81 7.38 4.66 15.76
N ASP A 82 6.32 4.74 14.95
CA ASP A 82 4.92 4.63 15.39
C ASP A 82 4.48 3.17 15.55
N ILE A 83 5.33 2.21 15.14
CA ILE A 83 5.08 0.78 15.35
C ILE A 83 4.98 0.46 16.85
N ILE A 84 5.68 1.21 17.70
CA ILE A 84 5.67 1.00 19.15
C ILE A 84 4.27 1.07 19.75
N ASP A 85 3.35 1.80 19.10
CA ASP A 85 1.95 1.95 19.55
C ASP A 85 1.04 0.78 19.10
N ILE A 86 1.56 -0.13 18.28
CA ILE A 86 0.84 -1.29 17.75
C ILE A 86 0.98 -2.45 18.74
N PRO A 87 -0.11 -3.17 19.07
CA PRO A 87 -0.05 -4.37 19.91
C PRO A 87 0.93 -5.45 19.39
N ALA A 88 1.63 -6.12 20.30
CA ALA A 88 2.70 -7.07 19.96
C ALA A 88 2.23 -8.34 19.23
N ASP A 89 0.98 -8.75 19.42
CA ASP A 89 0.32 -9.80 18.63
C ASP A 89 0.17 -9.38 17.16
N VAL A 90 -0.34 -8.18 16.92
CA VAL A 90 -0.49 -7.62 15.56
C VAL A 90 0.87 -7.42 14.90
N GLN A 91 1.87 -6.97 15.67
CA GLN A 91 3.23 -6.82 15.15
C GLN A 91 3.86 -8.14 14.71
N ARG A 92 3.52 -9.26 15.36
CA ARG A 92 4.02 -10.59 15.01
C ARG A 92 3.34 -11.17 13.78
N ASP A 93 2.06 -10.88 13.60
CA ASP A 93 1.26 -11.43 12.49
C ASP A 93 1.43 -10.64 11.18
N LEU A 94 1.81 -9.36 11.27
CA LEU A 94 2.05 -8.49 10.10
C LEU A 94 3.54 -8.34 9.79
N THR A 95 3.89 -8.52 8.52
CA THR A 95 5.20 -8.10 7.99
C THR A 95 5.14 -6.62 7.62
N PHE A 96 5.88 -5.77 8.32
CA PHE A 96 5.99 -4.36 7.98
C PHE A 96 7.10 -4.11 6.97
N VAL A 97 6.78 -3.38 5.92
CA VAL A 97 7.74 -2.90 4.92
C VAL A 97 7.76 -1.38 4.96
N PHE A 98 8.94 -0.80 5.14
CA PHE A 98 9.11 0.64 5.21
C PHE A 98 9.66 1.17 3.89
N ALA A 99 9.03 2.22 3.38
CA ALA A 99 9.37 2.80 2.08
C ALA A 99 9.60 4.31 2.17
N GLU A 100 10.68 4.78 1.56
CA GLU A 100 10.95 6.20 1.35
C GLU A 100 10.52 6.68 -0.05
N GLN A 101 10.46 5.76 -1.02
CA GLN A 101 10.24 6.04 -2.43
C GLN A 101 9.25 5.05 -3.05
N MET A 102 8.57 5.48 -4.11
CA MET A 102 7.56 4.70 -4.80
C MET A 102 8.12 3.40 -5.41
N ASP A 103 9.37 3.38 -5.85
CA ASP A 103 10.01 2.19 -6.41
C ASP A 103 10.01 1.02 -5.41
N ALA A 104 10.29 1.31 -4.14
CA ALA A 104 10.24 0.32 -3.06
C ALA A 104 8.81 -0.22 -2.88
N VAL A 105 7.80 0.66 -2.91
CA VAL A 105 6.38 0.28 -2.83
C VAL A 105 6.02 -0.66 -3.99
N LEU A 106 6.33 -0.27 -5.22
CA LEU A 106 6.00 -1.05 -6.42
C LEU A 106 6.70 -2.41 -6.46
N SER A 107 7.95 -2.48 -5.97
CA SER A 107 8.72 -3.73 -5.92
C SER A 107 8.07 -4.78 -5.01
N VAL A 108 7.43 -4.35 -3.93
CA VAL A 108 6.75 -5.23 -2.98
C VAL A 108 5.32 -5.53 -3.42
N ALA A 109 4.63 -4.51 -3.97
CA ALA A 109 3.20 -4.58 -4.25
C ALA A 109 2.85 -5.25 -5.58
N LEU A 110 3.72 -5.19 -6.59
CA LEU A 110 3.44 -5.74 -7.90
C LEU A 110 4.15 -7.09 -8.10
N THR A 111 3.45 -8.04 -8.69
CA THR A 111 4.06 -9.29 -9.14
C THR A 111 5.08 -9.04 -10.27
N SER A 112 6.00 -9.99 -10.47
CA SER A 112 6.85 -10.02 -11.66
C SER A 112 5.98 -10.14 -12.90
N LEU A 113 6.49 -9.68 -14.05
CA LEU A 113 5.80 -9.90 -15.33
C LEU A 113 5.48 -11.40 -15.48
N PRO A 114 4.29 -11.77 -16.00
CA PRO A 114 4.03 -13.15 -16.36
C PRO A 114 5.15 -13.61 -17.29
N THR A 115 5.85 -14.68 -16.94
CA THR A 115 6.68 -15.38 -17.93
C THR A 115 5.73 -15.77 -19.05
N PRO A 116 5.99 -15.38 -20.32
CA PRO A 116 5.15 -15.81 -21.42
C PRO A 116 5.07 -17.34 -21.39
N ALA A 117 3.85 -17.88 -21.52
CA ALA A 117 3.66 -19.32 -21.60
C ALA A 117 4.53 -19.86 -22.75
N PRO A 118 5.18 -21.02 -22.58
CA PRO A 118 5.85 -21.66 -23.71
C PRO A 118 4.81 -21.89 -24.83
N ALA A 119 5.23 -21.57 -26.06
CA ALA A 119 4.41 -21.71 -27.26
C ALA A 119 3.91 -23.14 -27.48
#